data_AF-A0A9P0M225-F1
#
_entry.id   AF-A0A9P0M225-F1
#
_cell.length_a   1.000
_cell.length_b   1.000
_cell.length_c   1.000
_cell.angle_alpha   90.00
_cell.angle_beta   90.00
_cell.angle_gamma   90.00
#
_symmetry.space_group_name_H-M   'P 1'
#
loop_
_entity.id
_entity.type
_entity.pdbx_description
1 polymer ?
#
loop_
_entity_poly.entity_id
_entity_poly.type
_entity_poly.pdbx_seq_one_letter_code
_entity_poly.pdbx_strand_id
1 'polypeptide(L)'
;MSSTRWKYSRMGPVIIRNEKSKKHVTLVEENGCRSPGIRSICPFHPKQLHPLDNILYFRAFLFDDSVKGDDMVLSVRMTGCLHAQDCFRNNICEESNFSPPHRSKRDINEKSNETTKWESVLQFKVVMSPQDITKSPLDPYKINESQYSLSSIVVIVLLMVLLMLILFLTLILSFKLYFRHLN
;
A
#
# COMPACT_ATOMS: atom_id res chain seq x y z
N MET A 1 8.39 23.81 29.16
CA MET A 1 7.36 23.25 28.25
C MET A 1 8.09 22.52 27.13
N SER A 2 8.36 21.22 27.28
CA SER A 2 9.12 20.48 26.26
C SER A 2 8.18 20.14 25.11
N SER A 3 8.33 20.80 23.97
CA SER A 3 7.63 20.45 22.74
C SER A 3 8.27 19.18 22.15
N THR A 4 7.88 18.00 22.64
CA THR A 4 8.26 16.73 22.03
C THR A 4 7.68 16.68 20.62
N ARG A 5 8.54 16.92 19.62
CA ARG A 5 8.19 16.84 18.20
C ARG A 5 8.03 15.36 17.84
N TRP A 6 6.94 15.01 17.18
CA TRP A 6 6.74 13.65 16.67
C TRP A 6 7.85 13.29 15.68
N LYS A 7 8.31 12.03 15.73
CA LYS A 7 9.31 11.50 14.79
C LYS A 7 8.69 10.54 13.77
N TYR A 8 7.56 9.96 14.12
CA TYR A 8 6.84 8.98 13.31
C TYR A 8 5.37 9.33 13.24
N SER A 9 4.70 8.85 12.20
CA SER A 9 3.26 8.97 12.05
C SER A 9 2.67 7.76 11.35
N ARG A 10 1.43 7.44 11.71
CA ARG A 10 0.63 6.38 11.12
C ARG A 10 -0.72 6.94 10.69
N MET A 11 -1.16 6.58 9.49
CA MET A 11 -2.54 6.79 9.04
C MET A 11 -3.49 5.83 9.75
N GLY A 12 -4.46 6.40 10.45
CA GLY A 12 -5.58 5.67 11.06
C GLY A 12 -6.78 5.67 10.13
N PRO A 13 -8.01 5.78 10.68
CA PRO A 13 -9.21 5.77 9.86
C PRO A 13 -9.23 6.84 8.78
N VAL A 14 -9.61 6.43 7.58
CA VAL A 14 -9.89 7.33 6.47
C VAL A 14 -11.31 7.06 6.01
N ILE A 15 -12.18 8.07 6.08
CA ILE A 15 -13.61 7.93 5.81
C ILE A 15 -14.00 8.97 4.78
N ILE A 16 -14.68 8.53 3.73
CA ILE A 16 -15.34 9.43 2.77
C ILE A 16 -16.83 9.37 3.02
N ARG A 17 -17.48 10.53 3.12
CA ARG A 17 -18.93 10.65 3.33
C ARG A 17 -19.55 11.67 2.37
N ASN A 18 -20.78 11.43 1.96
CA ASN A 18 -21.60 12.43 1.28
C ASN A 18 -22.13 13.42 2.34
N GLU A 19 -22.02 14.72 2.09
CA GLU A 19 -22.48 15.75 3.03
C GLU A 19 -24.01 15.74 3.21
N LYS A 20 -24.76 15.52 2.13
CA LYS A 20 -26.23 15.53 2.10
C LYS A 20 -26.83 14.23 2.63
N SER A 21 -26.42 13.09 2.09
CA SER A 21 -27.05 11.79 2.39
C SER A 21 -26.44 11.08 3.60
N LYS A 22 -25.31 11.55 4.11
CA LYS A 22 -24.54 10.94 5.21
C LYS A 22 -24.09 9.50 4.96
N LYS A 23 -24.28 8.96 3.75
CA LYS A 23 -23.65 7.70 3.33
C LYS A 23 -22.15 7.87 3.41
N HIS A 24 -21.47 6.82 3.86
CA HIS A 24 -20.03 6.84 4.04
C HIS A 24 -19.41 5.50 3.64
N VAL A 25 -18.12 5.55 3.34
CA VAL A 25 -17.28 4.38 3.16
C VAL A 25 -15.98 4.59 3.93
N THR A 26 -15.58 3.57 4.67
CA THR A 26 -14.28 3.53 5.34
C THR A 26 -13.27 2.98 4.34
N LEU A 27 -12.23 3.77 4.05
CA LEU A 27 -11.12 3.38 3.20
C LEU A 27 -10.02 2.67 3.99
N VAL A 28 -9.77 3.14 5.20
CA VAL A 28 -8.75 2.63 6.11
C VAL A 28 -9.38 2.46 7.48
N GLU A 29 -9.13 1.33 8.12
CA GLU A 29 -9.65 0.99 9.44
C GLU A 29 -8.75 1.55 10.56
N GLU A 30 -9.19 1.42 11.81
CA GLU A 30 -8.44 1.86 13.01
C GLU A 30 -7.03 1.25 13.12
N ASN A 31 -6.84 0.04 12.59
CA ASN A 31 -5.54 -0.64 12.55
C ASN A 31 -4.57 -0.06 11.50
N GLY A 32 -5.01 0.90 10.68
CA GLY A 32 -4.19 1.52 9.63
C GLY A 32 -4.11 0.68 8.36
N CYS A 33 -4.90 -0.38 8.25
CA CYS A 33 -5.04 -1.17 7.04
C CYS A 33 -6.26 -0.72 6.26
N ARG A 34 -6.18 -0.81 4.93
CA ARG A 34 -7.35 -0.67 4.07
C ARG A 34 -8.48 -1.62 4.50
N SER A 35 -9.71 -1.12 4.50
CA SER A 35 -10.91 -1.94 4.70
C SER A 35 -10.99 -3.11 3.70
N PRO A 36 -11.49 -4.29 4.12
CA PRO A 36 -11.73 -5.41 3.22
C PRO A 36 -12.89 -5.08 2.26
N GLY A 37 -12.86 -5.59 1.04
CA GLY A 37 -13.97 -5.46 0.07
C GLY A 37 -14.00 -4.18 -0.77
N ILE A 38 -13.17 -3.18 -0.45
CA ILE A 38 -13.09 -1.92 -1.23
C ILE A 38 -11.91 -1.87 -2.20
N ARG A 39 -11.35 -3.03 -2.58
CA ARG A 39 -10.19 -3.14 -3.49
C ARG A 39 -10.36 -2.39 -4.81
N SER A 40 -11.59 -2.34 -5.33
CA SER A 40 -11.92 -1.61 -6.56
C SER A 40 -11.70 -0.11 -6.45
N ILE A 41 -11.96 0.47 -5.27
CA ILE A 41 -11.82 1.90 -4.98
C ILE A 41 -10.44 2.19 -4.39
N CYS A 42 -10.01 1.41 -3.39
CA CYS A 42 -8.73 1.55 -2.71
C CYS A 42 -7.88 0.29 -2.98
N PRO A 43 -7.02 0.27 -4.01
CA PRO A 43 -6.31 -0.96 -4.39
C PRO A 43 -5.23 -1.39 -3.41
N PHE A 44 -4.65 -0.46 -2.65
CA PHE A 44 -3.50 -0.70 -1.78
C PHE A 44 -3.76 -0.29 -0.33
N HIS A 45 -2.98 -0.85 0.60
CA HIS A 45 -2.89 -0.33 1.97
C HIS A 45 -2.18 1.03 1.99
N PRO A 46 -2.40 1.87 3.03
CA PRO A 46 -1.58 3.06 3.23
C PRO A 46 -0.09 2.70 3.22
N LYS A 47 0.70 3.46 2.48
CA LYS A 47 2.15 3.28 2.39
C LYS A 47 2.83 4.42 3.13
N GLN A 48 3.79 4.06 3.97
CA GLN A 48 4.72 5.03 4.52
C GLN A 48 5.86 5.29 3.52
N LEU A 49 6.09 6.55 3.18
CA LEU A 49 7.22 6.97 2.35
C LEU A 49 8.40 7.41 3.21
N HIS A 50 8.12 8.21 4.24
CA HIS A 50 9.08 8.64 5.27
C HIS A 50 8.41 8.54 6.64
N PRO A 51 9.15 8.59 7.77
CA PRO A 51 8.58 8.47 9.11
C PRO A 51 7.34 9.34 9.37
N LEU A 52 7.27 10.55 8.80
CA LEU A 52 6.14 11.47 8.95
C LEU A 52 5.25 11.59 7.69
N ASP A 53 5.60 10.89 6.61
CA ASP A 53 4.90 10.98 5.33
C ASP A 53 4.19 9.67 5.01
N ASN A 54 2.86 9.74 4.94
CA ASN A 54 2.01 8.62 4.57
C ASN A 54 1.25 8.96 3.29
N ILE A 55 1.11 7.97 2.40
CA ILE A 55 0.34 8.09 1.17
C ILE A 55 -0.72 7.00 1.09
N LEU A 56 -1.92 7.39 0.65
CA LEU A 56 -3.03 6.50 0.36
C LEU A 56 -3.53 6.80 -1.05
N TYR A 57 -3.55 5.77 -1.89
CA TYR A 57 -4.09 5.87 -3.24
C TYR A 57 -5.49 5.28 -3.27
N PHE A 58 -6.45 6.05 -3.78
CA PHE A 58 -7.81 5.59 -4.03
C PHE A 58 -8.34 6.23 -5.32
N ARG A 59 -9.32 5.58 -5.95
CA ARG A 59 -10.02 6.07 -7.13
C ARG A 59 -11.13 7.00 -6.70
N ALA A 60 -11.36 8.08 -7.44
CA ALA A 60 -12.52 8.92 -7.23
C ALA A 60 -13.81 8.13 -7.54
N PHE A 61 -14.85 8.31 -6.72
CA PHE A 61 -16.14 7.67 -6.88
C PHE A 61 -17.25 8.58 -6.36
N LEU A 62 -18.49 8.24 -6.70
CA LEU A 62 -19.71 8.86 -6.18
C LEU A 62 -20.57 7.76 -5.55
N PHE A 63 -21.39 8.09 -4.54
CA PHE A 63 -22.42 7.18 -4.06
C PHE A 63 -23.58 7.14 -5.06
N ASP A 64 -24.37 6.06 -5.04
CA ASP A 64 -25.47 5.86 -6.01
C ASP A 64 -26.52 6.98 -6.01
N ASP A 65 -26.69 7.65 -4.86
CA ASP A 65 -27.59 8.78 -4.64
C ASP A 65 -26.90 10.14 -4.77
N SER A 66 -25.59 10.18 -5.02
CA SER A 66 -24.86 11.41 -5.27
C SER A 66 -25.06 11.87 -6.72
N VAL A 67 -25.36 13.14 -6.89
CA VAL A 67 -25.32 13.79 -8.20
C VAL A 67 -23.90 14.26 -8.49
N LYS A 68 -23.52 14.34 -9.78
CA LYS A 68 -22.24 14.96 -10.18
C LYS A 68 -22.10 16.35 -9.57
N GLY A 69 -20.97 16.62 -8.92
CA GLY A 69 -20.73 17.90 -8.26
C GLY A 69 -21.30 18.04 -6.85
N ASP A 70 -21.88 16.98 -6.27
CA ASP A 70 -22.21 16.94 -4.85
C ASP A 70 -20.95 17.03 -3.98
N ASP A 71 -21.10 17.69 -2.83
CA ASP A 71 -20.04 17.86 -1.84
C ASP A 71 -19.80 16.55 -1.06
N MET A 72 -18.56 16.10 -1.12
CA MET A 72 -18.04 14.94 -0.44
C MET A 72 -17.04 15.41 0.62
N VAL A 73 -17.01 14.69 1.74
CA VAL A 73 -16.10 15.00 2.85
C VAL A 73 -15.19 13.81 3.10
N LEU A 74 -13.89 14.07 3.07
CA LEU A 74 -12.83 13.15 3.46
C LEU A 74 -12.39 13.50 4.87
N SER A 75 -12.53 12.57 5.81
CA SER A 75 -11.91 12.63 7.12
C SER A 75 -10.71 11.69 7.17
N VAL A 76 -9.58 12.19 7.67
CA VAL A 76 -8.34 11.44 7.85
C VAL A 76 -7.90 11.58 9.30
N ARG A 77 -7.85 10.47 10.02
CA ARG A 77 -7.25 10.40 11.35
C ARG A 77 -5.81 9.97 11.25
N MET A 78 -4.95 10.70 11.96
CA MET A 78 -3.52 10.44 12.01
C MET A 78 -3.08 10.27 13.47
N THR A 79 -2.07 9.44 13.67
CA THR A 79 -1.38 9.29 14.96
C THR A 79 0.07 9.66 14.78
N GLY A 80 0.57 10.62 15.54
CA GLY A 80 1.99 10.96 15.64
C GLY A 80 2.59 10.30 16.86
N CYS A 81 3.80 9.76 16.72
CA CYS A 81 4.51 9.05 17.77
C CYS A 81 5.94 9.57 17.93
N LEU A 82 6.43 9.56 19.16
CA LEU A 82 7.85 9.81 19.44
C LEU A 82 8.71 8.59 19.07
N HIS A 83 8.19 7.37 19.31
CA HIS A 83 8.87 6.12 19.02
C HIS A 83 8.19 5.33 17.89
N ALA A 84 9.00 4.63 17.09
CA ALA A 84 8.53 3.90 15.92
C ALA A 84 7.52 2.80 16.31
N GLN A 85 7.79 2.07 17.40
CA GLN A 85 6.97 0.94 17.87
C GLN A 85 5.53 1.31 18.26
N ASP A 86 5.27 2.58 18.57
CA ASP A 86 3.93 3.06 18.91
C ASP A 86 3.09 3.31 17.65
N CYS A 87 3.76 3.60 16.53
CA CYS A 87 3.14 3.85 15.23
C CYS A 87 3.21 2.64 14.30
N PHE A 88 4.16 1.73 14.44
CA PHE A 88 4.31 0.56 13.57
C PHE A 88 4.29 -0.71 14.40
N ARG A 89 3.40 -1.63 14.02
CA ARG A 89 3.57 -3.04 14.32
C ARG A 89 3.80 -3.72 12.98
N ASN A 90 4.79 -4.60 12.92
CA ASN A 90 5.08 -5.30 11.68
C ASN A 90 3.90 -6.20 11.32
N ASN A 91 3.64 -6.34 10.02
CA ASN A 91 2.71 -7.31 9.43
C ASN A 91 1.23 -7.20 9.87
N ILE A 92 0.77 -6.03 10.31
CA ILE A 92 -0.65 -5.81 10.70
C ILE A 92 -1.61 -6.11 9.55
N CYS A 93 -1.20 -5.77 8.32
CA CYS A 93 -2.05 -5.86 7.13
C CYS A 93 -1.73 -7.08 6.26
N GLU A 94 -0.80 -7.95 6.66
CA GLU A 94 -0.57 -9.19 5.93
C GLU A 94 -1.81 -10.09 6.08
N GLU A 95 -2.44 -10.40 4.96
CA GLU A 95 -3.56 -11.34 4.85
C GLU A 95 -3.05 -12.77 5.10
N SER A 96 -2.65 -13.08 6.34
CA SER A 96 -2.42 -14.46 6.76
C SER A 96 -3.73 -15.06 7.23
N ASN A 97 -4.02 -16.26 6.72
CA ASN A 97 -5.23 -17.04 6.93
C ASN A 97 -5.72 -17.01 8.39
N PHE A 98 -7.01 -16.67 8.57
CA PHE A 98 -7.86 -17.05 9.71
C PHE A 98 -7.19 -17.12 11.10
N SER A 99 -6.46 -16.09 11.51
CA SER A 99 -6.14 -15.90 12.93
C SER A 99 -6.94 -14.72 13.45
N PRO A 100 -7.71 -14.88 14.55
CA PRO A 100 -8.37 -13.75 15.18
C PRO A 100 -7.31 -12.70 15.53
N PRO A 101 -7.64 -11.39 15.44
CA PRO A 101 -6.68 -10.34 15.72
C PRO A 101 -6.06 -10.63 17.07
N HIS A 102 -4.74 -10.86 17.10
CA HIS A 102 -4.00 -11.03 18.34
C HIS A 102 -4.19 -9.73 19.12
N ARG A 103 -5.20 -9.72 20.00
CA ARG A 103 -5.54 -8.62 20.87
C ARG A 103 -4.41 -8.52 21.88
N SER A 104 -3.32 -7.89 21.46
CA SER A 104 -2.30 -7.40 22.36
C SER A 104 -3.00 -6.35 23.22
N LYS A 105 -3.60 -6.82 24.32
CA LYS A 105 -3.83 -6.05 25.55
C LYS A 105 -2.44 -5.67 26.06
N ARG A 106 -1.78 -4.75 25.38
CA ARG A 106 -1.00 -3.78 26.08
C ARG A 106 -1.99 -2.65 26.31
N ASP A 107 -2.33 -2.42 27.57
CA ASP A 107 -2.89 -1.15 27.99
C ASP A 107 -1.93 -0.09 27.45
N ILE A 108 -2.23 0.42 26.25
CA ILE A 108 -1.73 1.72 25.83
C ILE A 108 -2.41 2.62 26.84
N ASN A 109 -1.72 2.86 27.95
CA ASN A 109 -2.04 3.96 28.84
C ASN A 109 -2.29 5.14 27.89
N GLU A 110 -3.56 5.54 27.75
CA GLU A 110 -4.05 6.62 26.89
C GLU A 110 -3.49 8.00 27.30
N LYS A 111 -2.44 7.98 28.15
CA LYS A 111 -1.75 9.07 28.82
C LYS A 111 -0.22 8.96 28.70
N SER A 112 0.34 8.29 27.70
CA SER A 112 1.74 8.59 27.36
C SER A 112 1.77 9.93 26.61
N ASN A 113 2.53 10.90 27.09
CA ASN A 113 2.79 12.18 26.42
C ASN A 113 3.56 12.02 25.08
N GLU A 114 3.64 10.80 24.56
CA GLU A 114 4.52 10.37 23.47
C GLU A 114 3.74 10.11 22.18
N THR A 115 2.41 10.01 22.26
CA THR A 115 1.54 9.88 21.09
C THR A 115 0.52 11.02 21.03
N THR A 116 0.19 11.47 19.82
CA THR A 116 -0.86 12.47 19.62
C THR A 116 -1.72 12.07 18.44
N LYS A 117 -3.03 12.15 18.61
CA LYS A 117 -4.00 11.86 17.57
C LYS A 117 -4.62 13.16 17.09
N TRP A 118 -4.80 13.29 15.78
CA TRP A 118 -5.54 14.40 15.19
C TRP A 118 -6.39 13.91 14.03
N GLU A 119 -7.40 14.71 13.69
CA GLU A 119 -8.31 14.47 12.58
C GLU A 119 -8.29 15.68 11.65
N SER A 120 -8.06 15.43 10.36
CA SER A 120 -8.11 16.43 9.30
C SER A 120 -9.30 16.15 8.41
N VAL A 121 -10.05 17.19 8.07
CA VAL A 121 -11.25 17.09 7.24
C VAL A 121 -11.06 17.94 6.00
N LEU A 122 -11.32 17.36 4.82
CA LEU A 122 -11.27 18.03 3.54
C LEU A 122 -12.62 17.87 2.83
N GLN A 123 -13.10 18.94 2.20
CA GLN A 123 -14.29 18.91 1.35
C GLN A 123 -13.87 18.96 -0.11
N PHE A 124 -14.51 18.15 -0.95
CA PHE A 124 -14.18 18.06 -2.38
C PHE A 124 -15.41 17.65 -3.20
N LYS A 125 -15.35 17.92 -4.51
CA LYS A 125 -16.37 17.54 -5.49
C LYS A 125 -15.77 16.61 -6.52
N VAL A 126 -16.49 15.56 -6.89
CA VAL A 126 -16.07 14.65 -7.96
C VAL A 126 -16.75 15.07 -9.25
N VAL A 127 -15.94 15.44 -10.24
CA VAL A 127 -16.38 15.85 -11.58
C VAL A 127 -15.75 14.89 -12.59
N MET A 128 -16.56 14.35 -13.50
CA MET A 128 -16.06 13.50 -14.58
C MET A 128 -15.36 14.36 -15.64
N SER A 129 -14.18 13.92 -16.09
CA SER A 129 -13.51 14.55 -17.22
C SER A 129 -14.31 14.31 -18.51
N PRO A 130 -14.43 15.30 -19.42
CA PRO A 130 -15.09 15.10 -20.71
C PRO A 130 -14.48 13.98 -21.55
N GLN A 131 -13.19 13.68 -21.36
CA GLN A 131 -12.47 12.63 -22.11
C GLN A 131 -12.83 11.20 -21.69
N ASP A 132 -13.39 11.00 -20.48
CA ASP A 132 -13.79 9.68 -20.00
C ASP A 132 -15.17 9.25 -20.50
N ILE A 133 -15.93 10.17 -21.12
CA ILE A 133 -17.27 9.89 -21.68
C ILE A 133 -17.16 9.04 -22.97
N THR A 134 -16.01 9.07 -23.66
CA THR A 134 -15.81 8.37 -24.94
C THR A 134 -15.19 6.97 -24.80
N LYS A 135 -14.75 6.57 -23.59
CA LYS A 135 -14.21 5.22 -23.36
C LYS A 135 -15.33 4.32 -22.85
N SER A 136 -15.77 3.39 -23.71
CA SER A 136 -16.77 2.37 -23.35
C SER A 136 -16.31 1.53 -22.14
N PRO A 137 -17.23 0.86 -21.41
CA PRO A 137 -16.95 0.18 -20.13
C PRO A 137 -16.07 -1.09 -20.20
N LEU A 138 -15.38 -1.36 -21.31
CA LEU A 138 -14.76 -2.66 -21.59
C LEU A 138 -13.24 -2.67 -21.74
N ASP A 139 -12.55 -1.60 -21.33
CA ASP A 139 -11.11 -1.69 -21.14
C ASP A 139 -10.81 -2.01 -19.67
N PRO A 140 -10.43 -3.26 -19.32
CA PRO A 140 -9.91 -3.54 -18.00
C PRO A 140 -8.71 -2.62 -17.78
N TYR A 141 -8.82 -1.77 -16.75
CA TYR A 141 -7.72 -0.98 -16.23
C TYR A 141 -6.53 -1.92 -15.99
N LYS A 142 -5.55 -1.91 -16.91
CA LYS A 142 -4.27 -2.58 -16.72
C LYS A 142 -3.62 -1.91 -15.51
N ILE A 143 -3.77 -2.54 -14.35
CA ILE A 143 -2.87 -2.31 -13.23
C ILE A 143 -1.51 -2.76 -13.78
N ASN A 144 -0.65 -1.80 -14.07
CA ASN A 144 0.76 -2.11 -14.31
C ASN A 144 1.35 -2.55 -12.97
N GLU A 145 1.08 -3.78 -12.56
CA GLU A 145 1.91 -4.51 -11.61
C GLU A 145 3.19 -4.90 -12.33
N SER A 146 4.09 -3.93 -12.48
CA SER A 146 5.48 -4.21 -12.79
C SER A 146 6.36 -3.44 -11.80
N GLN A 147 6.18 -3.73 -10.52
CA GLN A 147 7.26 -3.54 -9.54
C GLN A 147 8.26 -4.70 -9.66
N TYR A 148 8.85 -4.88 -10.84
CA TYR A 148 10.16 -5.52 -10.91
C TYR A 148 11.17 -4.47 -10.44
N SER A 149 11.58 -4.58 -9.18
CA SER A 149 12.75 -3.86 -8.69
C SER A 149 13.91 -4.07 -9.68
N LEU A 150 14.61 -3.00 -10.07
CA LEU A 150 15.83 -3.10 -10.90
C LEU A 150 16.81 -4.14 -10.34
N SER A 151 16.80 -4.35 -9.02
CA SER A 151 17.56 -5.41 -8.33
C SER A 151 17.21 -6.82 -8.82
N SER A 152 15.94 -7.12 -9.08
CA SER A 152 15.50 -8.45 -9.52
C SER A 152 15.97 -8.77 -10.94
N ILE A 153 16.01 -7.77 -11.82
CA ILE A 153 16.50 -7.93 -13.20
C ILE A 153 18.01 -8.24 -13.19
N VAL A 154 18.78 -7.54 -12.36
CA VAL A 154 20.23 -7.78 -12.22
C VAL A 154 20.53 -9.20 -11.75
N VAL A 155 19.76 -9.70 -10.76
CA VAL A 155 19.92 -11.08 -10.25
C VAL A 155 19.61 -12.11 -11.33
N ILE A 156 18.56 -11.92 -12.12
CA ILE A 156 18.19 -12.83 -13.22
C ILE A 156 19.28 -12.85 -14.30
N VAL A 157 19.79 -11.69 -14.70
CA VAL A 157 20.87 -11.61 -15.69
C VAL A 157 22.15 -12.31 -15.20
N LEU A 158 22.51 -12.12 -13.92
CA LEU A 158 23.67 -12.79 -13.32
C LEU A 158 23.54 -14.31 -13.36
N LEU A 159 22.36 -14.84 -13.01
CA LEU A 159 22.08 -16.29 -13.04
C LEU A 159 22.17 -16.86 -14.45
N MET A 160 21.67 -16.14 -15.45
CA MET A 160 21.74 -16.56 -16.86
C MET A 160 23.19 -16.64 -17.36
N VAL A 161 24.03 -15.66 -17.01
CA VAL A 161 25.46 -15.67 -17.38
C VAL A 161 26.18 -16.84 -16.71
N LEU A 162 25.90 -17.11 -15.42
CA LEU A 162 26.48 -18.24 -14.69
C LEU A 162 26.13 -19.57 -15.37
N LEU A 163 24.86 -19.77 -15.75
CA LEU A 163 24.41 -20.98 -16.43
C LEU A 163 25.11 -21.19 -17.78
N MET A 164 25.28 -20.12 -18.56
CA MET A 164 26.00 -20.19 -19.84
C MET A 164 27.48 -20.57 -19.65
N LEU A 165 28.14 -20.04 -18.63
CA LEU A 165 29.53 -20.41 -18.31
C LEU A 165 29.64 -21.88 -17.89
N ILE A 166 28.72 -22.37 -17.07
CA ILE A 166 28.69 -23.79 -16.65
C ILE A 166 28.51 -24.68 -17.88
N LEU A 167 27.55 -24.37 -18.76
CA LEU A 167 27.34 -25.13 -19.99
C LEU A 167 28.59 -25.13 -20.88
N PHE A 168 29.22 -23.98 -21.08
CA PHE A 168 30.44 -23.87 -21.86
C PHE A 168 31.60 -24.70 -21.28
N LEU A 169 31.79 -24.67 -19.95
CA LEU A 169 32.81 -25.49 -19.29
C LEU A 169 32.51 -26.99 -19.40
N THR A 170 31.24 -27.40 -19.27
CA THR A 170 30.85 -28.80 -19.44
C THR A 170 31.09 -29.29 -20.87
N LEU A 171 30.88 -28.44 -21.88
CA LEU A 171 31.18 -28.74 -23.29
C LEU A 171 32.69 -28.86 -23.54
N ILE A 172 33.51 -27.98 -22.94
CA ILE A 172 34.97 -28.08 -23.05
C ILE A 172 35.47 -29.37 -22.39
N LEU A 173 34.97 -29.70 -21.20
CA LEU A 173 35.36 -30.90 -20.48
C LEU A 173 34.93 -32.16 -21.21
N SER A 174 33.71 -32.21 -21.74
CA SER A 174 33.23 -33.35 -22.54
C SER A 174 34.03 -33.51 -23.84
N PHE A 175 34.34 -32.42 -24.53
CA PHE A 175 35.20 -32.44 -25.73
C PHE A 175 36.61 -32.92 -25.42
N LYS A 176 37.21 -32.45 -24.31
CA LYS A 176 38.55 -32.87 -23.87
C LYS A 176 38.59 -34.33 -23.43
N LEU A 177 37.55 -34.82 -22.75
CA LEU A 177 37.42 -36.23 -22.37
C LEU A 177 37.22 -37.13 -23.60
N TYR A 178 36.41 -36.69 -24.57
CA TYR A 178 36.21 -37.38 -25.83
C TYR A 178 37.51 -37.56 -26.60
N PHE A 179 38.29 -36.50 -26.77
CA PHE A 179 39.59 -36.58 -27.46
C PHE A 179 40.62 -37.44 -26.72
N ARG A 180 40.57 -37.47 -25.38
CA ARG A 180 41.47 -38.31 -24.58
C ARG A 180 41.16 -39.81 -24.70
N HIS A 181 39.96 -40.19 -25.13
CA HIS A 181 39.57 -41.58 -25.36
C HIS A 181 39.86 -42.05 -26.81
N LEU A 182 40.15 -41.12 -27.73
CA LEU A 182 40.46 -41.41 -29.14
C LEU A 182 41.97 -41.54 -29.43
N ASN A 183 42.82 -41.20 -28.46
CA ASN A 183 44.28 -41.33 -28.51
C ASN A 183 44.75 -42.41 -27.52
#